data_AF-A0A4Q2Z547-F1
#
_entry.id   AF-A0A4Q2Z547-F1
#
_cell.length_a   1.000
_cell.length_b   1.000
_cell.length_c   1.000
_cell.angle_alpha   90.00
_cell.angle_beta   90.00
_cell.angle_gamma   90.00
#
_symmetry.space_group_name_H-M   'P 1'
#
loop_
_entity.id
_entity.type
_entity.pdbx_description
1 polymer ?
#
loop_
_entity_poly.entity_id
_entity_poly.type
_entity_poly.pdbx_seq_one_letter_code
_entity_poly.pdbx_strand_id
1 'polypeptide(L)'
;HLTFHTGENLAEGSFGIMEPAEGSPEVAVEEIDAFLCPGLAFDRKGGRLGRGRGFYDRLLAKAREDAVKIGLCHGFQMVEDTFSEEHDVRMDEVFTGTSNIEHRTPNIEH
;
A
#
# COMPACT_ATOMS: atom_id res chain seq x y z
N HIS A 1 -9.59 5.25 -17.43
CA HIS A 1 -10.34 3.99 -17.64
C HIS A 1 -9.84 3.02 -16.58
N LEU A 2 -10.70 2.47 -15.72
CA LEU A 2 -10.29 1.49 -14.71
C LEU A 2 -10.31 0.10 -15.35
N THR A 3 -9.16 -0.59 -15.36
CA THR A 3 -9.06 -1.98 -15.82
C THR A 3 -9.16 -2.89 -14.62
N PHE A 4 -10.12 -3.82 -14.64
CA PHE A 4 -10.26 -4.84 -13.60
C PHE A 4 -9.70 -6.16 -14.11
N HIS A 5 -8.75 -6.71 -13.37
CA HIS A 5 -8.23 -8.05 -13.62
C HIS A 5 -8.91 -9.01 -12.64
N THR A 6 -9.61 -10.01 -13.15
CA THR A 6 -10.19 -11.07 -12.31
C THR A 6 -9.06 -11.93 -11.75
N GLY A 7 -9.23 -12.45 -10.52
CA GLY A 7 -8.27 -13.38 -9.90
C GLY A 7 -8.24 -14.77 -10.53
N GLU A 8 -8.69 -14.90 -11.78
CA GLU A 8 -8.82 -16.16 -12.52
C GLU A 8 -7.49 -16.62 -13.12
N ASN A 9 -6.56 -15.69 -13.35
CA ASN A 9 -5.21 -15.99 -13.85
C ASN A 9 -4.13 -15.81 -12.76
N LEU A 10 -4.34 -16.51 -11.63
CA LEU A 10 -3.38 -16.55 -10.54
C LEU A 10 -2.78 -17.96 -10.42
N ALA A 11 -1.50 -18.05 -10.11
CA ALA A 11 -0.81 -19.28 -9.78
C ALA A 11 -0.32 -19.24 -8.33
N GLU A 12 -0.17 -20.40 -7.70
CA GLU A 12 0.43 -20.48 -6.36
C GLU A 12 1.92 -20.14 -6.46
N GLY A 13 2.27 -19.00 -5.89
CA GLY A 13 3.63 -18.48 -5.83
C GLY A 13 4.40 -18.99 -4.61
N SER A 14 5.47 -18.27 -4.30
CA SER A 14 6.26 -18.58 -3.12
C SER A 14 5.44 -18.34 -1.85
N PHE A 15 5.63 -19.17 -0.82
CA PHE A 15 4.92 -19.07 0.46
C PHE A 15 3.41 -19.36 0.42
N GLY A 16 2.89 -19.99 -0.65
CA GLY A 16 1.48 -20.36 -0.76
C GLY A 16 0.54 -19.17 -1.02
N ILE A 17 1.09 -18.09 -1.58
CA ILE A 17 0.36 -16.87 -1.92
C ILE A 17 -0.02 -16.94 -3.40
N MET A 18 -1.25 -16.58 -3.74
CA MET A 18 -1.67 -16.48 -5.13
C MET A 18 -1.03 -15.23 -5.77
N GLU A 19 -0.22 -15.45 -6.80
CA GLU A 19 0.52 -14.43 -7.54
C GLU A 19 0.06 -14.43 -9.02
N PRO A 20 0.23 -13.33 -9.77
CA PRO A 20 -0.03 -13.33 -11.20
C PRO A 20 0.71 -14.47 -11.90
N ALA A 21 0.02 -15.25 -12.73
CA ALA A 21 0.62 -16.39 -13.44
C ALA A 21 1.72 -15.95 -14.41
N GLU A 22 2.63 -16.86 -14.75
CA GLU A 22 3.69 -16.60 -15.73
C GLU A 22 3.11 -16.08 -17.07
N GLY A 23 3.75 -15.06 -17.64
CA GLY A 23 3.27 -14.40 -18.86
C GLY A 23 2.14 -13.39 -18.64
N SER A 24 1.75 -13.12 -17.39
CA SER A 24 0.87 -11.98 -17.08
C SER A 24 1.52 -10.66 -17.52
N PRO A 25 0.74 -9.67 -17.97
CA PRO A 25 1.28 -8.36 -18.31
C PRO A 25 2.01 -7.74 -17.13
N GLU A 26 3.24 -7.28 -17.37
CA GLU A 26 3.98 -6.47 -16.41
C GLU A 26 3.54 -5.01 -16.55
N VAL A 27 3.39 -4.34 -15.40
CA VAL A 27 3.10 -2.90 -15.33
C VAL A 27 4.28 -2.25 -14.62
N ALA A 28 4.85 -1.20 -15.22
CA ALA A 28 5.93 -0.47 -14.58
C ALA A 28 5.39 0.23 -13.32
N VAL A 29 6.20 0.32 -12.26
CA VAL A 29 5.75 0.90 -10.98
C VAL A 29 5.34 2.37 -11.16
N GLU A 30 6.00 3.05 -12.09
CA GLU A 30 5.79 4.43 -12.48
C GLU A 30 4.45 4.62 -13.23
N GLU A 31 3.84 3.57 -13.77
CA GLU A 31 2.52 3.63 -14.43
C GLU A 31 1.36 3.45 -13.44
N ILE A 32 1.65 3.16 -12.17
CA ILE A 32 0.63 2.94 -11.14
C ILE A 32 0.15 4.29 -10.59
N ASP A 33 -1.16 4.51 -10.63
CA ASP A 33 -1.80 5.71 -10.06
C ASP A 33 -2.09 5.57 -8.56
N ALA A 34 -2.32 4.34 -8.07
CA ALA A 34 -2.65 4.10 -6.68
C ALA A 34 -2.18 2.72 -6.18
N PHE A 35 -1.75 2.67 -4.92
CA PHE A 35 -1.31 1.47 -4.23
C PHE A 35 -2.24 1.16 -3.05
N LEU A 36 -2.71 -0.08 -2.96
CA LEU A 36 -3.38 -0.60 -1.77
C LEU A 36 -2.36 -1.40 -0.95
N CYS A 37 -1.99 -0.85 0.20
CA CYS A 37 -0.91 -1.37 1.03
C CYS A 37 -1.48 -2.03 2.30
N PRO A 38 -1.36 -3.36 2.44
CA PRO A 38 -1.62 -4.02 3.70
C PRO A 38 -0.45 -3.85 4.68
N GLY A 39 -0.74 -4.07 5.97
CA GLY A 39 0.24 -3.97 7.06
C GLY A 39 -0.20 -4.78 8.27
N LEU A 40 0.72 -4.97 9.23
CA LEU A 40 0.45 -5.52 10.55
C LEU A 40 -0.22 -4.47 11.44
N ALA A 41 0.25 -3.22 11.36
CA ALA A 41 -0.30 -2.07 12.07
C ALA A 41 -0.14 -0.78 11.26
N PHE A 42 -0.99 0.20 11.55
CA PHE A 42 -0.96 1.54 10.99
C PHE A 42 -1.15 2.57 12.10
N ASP A 43 -0.57 3.76 11.94
CA ASP A 43 -0.83 4.89 12.83
C ASP A 43 -1.57 6.02 12.09
N ARG A 44 -2.01 7.03 12.86
CA ARG A 44 -2.73 8.19 12.32
C ARG A 44 -1.86 9.14 11.48
N LYS A 45 -0.54 8.95 11.47
CA LYS A 45 0.42 9.74 10.67
C LYS A 45 0.75 9.04 9.35
N GLY A 46 0.05 7.98 9.00
CA GLY A 46 0.31 7.17 7.80
C GLY A 46 1.49 6.21 7.95
N GLY A 47 2.02 6.03 9.16
CA GLY A 47 3.01 5.00 9.46
C GLY A 47 2.43 3.60 9.22
N ARG A 48 3.25 2.70 8.67
CA ARG A 48 2.85 1.34 8.30
C ARG A 48 3.90 0.34 8.78
N LEU A 49 3.49 -0.55 9.68
CA LEU A 49 4.33 -1.68 10.10
C LEU A 49 4.11 -2.87 9.15
N GLY A 50 5.09 -3.16 8.31
CA GLY A 50 5.09 -4.33 7.42
C GLY A 50 5.52 -5.63 8.10
N ARG A 51 5.70 -6.70 7.32
CA ARG A 51 6.23 -8.00 7.80
C ARG A 51 7.77 -8.05 7.93
N GLY A 52 8.45 -6.91 7.91
CA GLY A 52 9.90 -6.79 8.16
C GLY A 52 10.84 -7.15 6.99
N ARG A 53 10.35 -7.26 5.74
CA ARG A 53 11.22 -7.55 4.55
C ARG A 53 11.50 -6.34 3.66
N GLY A 54 10.95 -5.16 3.99
CA GLY A 54 11.11 -3.92 3.22
C GLY A 54 10.64 -4.01 1.76
N PHE A 55 9.78 -4.99 1.40
CA PHE A 55 9.34 -5.20 0.02
C PHE A 55 8.56 -3.99 -0.50
N TYR A 56 7.57 -3.56 0.28
CA TYR A 56 6.75 -2.40 -0.06
C TYR A 56 7.55 -1.12 -0.04
N ASP A 57 8.47 -0.92 0.92
CA ASP A 57 9.23 0.33 1.02
C ASP A 57 10.14 0.51 -0.20
N ARG A 58 10.79 -0.58 -0.66
CA ARG A 58 11.57 -0.59 -1.92
C ARG A 58 10.71 -0.39 -3.17
N LEU A 59 9.48 -0.89 -3.19
CA LEU A 59 8.55 -0.72 -4.32
C LEU A 59 8.03 0.72 -4.37
N LEU A 60 7.52 1.22 -3.25
CA LEU A 60 6.89 2.54 -3.14
C LEU A 60 7.89 3.68 -3.30
N ALA A 61 9.17 3.47 -2.98
CA ALA A 61 10.24 4.43 -3.27
C ALA A 61 10.46 4.65 -4.78
N LYS A 62 9.96 3.77 -5.65
CA LYS A 62 10.00 3.91 -7.12
C LYS A 62 8.69 4.43 -7.71
N ALA A 63 7.64 4.55 -6.90
CA ALA A 63 6.37 5.08 -7.36
C ALA A 63 6.54 6.55 -7.79
N ARG A 64 5.69 7.01 -8.72
CA ARG A 64 5.60 8.44 -8.98
C ARG A 64 5.22 9.20 -7.71
N GLU A 65 5.63 10.45 -7.68
CA GLU A 65 5.36 11.37 -6.57
C GLU A 65 3.85 11.61 -6.38
N ASP A 66 3.07 11.63 -7.47
CA ASP A 66 1.62 11.83 -7.47
C ASP A 66 0.80 10.54 -7.29
N ALA A 67 1.46 9.38 -7.21
CA ALA A 67 0.77 8.11 -7.01
C ALA A 67 0.33 7.92 -5.55
N VAL A 68 -0.96 7.69 -5.35
CA VAL A 68 -1.61 7.65 -4.02
C VAL A 68 -1.34 6.32 -3.32
N LYS A 69 -0.94 6.37 -2.04
CA LYS A 69 -0.54 5.22 -1.24
C LYS A 69 -1.54 5.04 -0.11
N ILE A 70 -2.35 3.98 -0.19
CA ILE A 70 -3.51 3.80 0.67
C ILE A 70 -3.30 2.59 1.57
N GLY A 71 -3.22 2.81 2.88
CA GLY A 71 -3.24 1.76 3.88
C GLY A 71 -4.63 1.14 4.01
N LEU A 72 -4.73 -0.18 3.95
CA LEU A 72 -5.97 -0.90 4.23
C LEU A 72 -5.80 -1.81 5.45
N CYS A 73 -6.66 -1.64 6.45
CA CYS A 73 -6.56 -2.41 7.67
C CYS A 73 -7.90 -2.62 8.39
N HIS A 74 -7.89 -3.47 9.42
CA HIS A 74 -8.97 -3.52 10.40
C HIS A 74 -8.72 -2.51 11.51
N GLY A 75 -9.77 -2.09 12.22
CA GLY A 75 -9.66 -1.12 13.31
C GLY A 75 -8.69 -1.53 14.42
N PHE A 76 -8.54 -2.83 14.71
CA PHE A 76 -7.59 -3.33 15.71
C PHE A 76 -6.12 -3.19 15.30
N GLN A 77 -5.85 -2.90 14.03
CA GLN A 77 -4.51 -2.67 13.50
C GLN A 77 -4.12 -1.19 13.57
N MET A 78 -5.06 -0.31 13.96
CA MET A 78 -4.74 1.08 14.25
C MET A 78 -4.07 1.18 15.62
N VAL A 79 -2.85 1.67 15.65
CA VAL A 79 -2.03 1.86 16.85
C VAL A 79 -1.65 3.33 17.02
N GLU A 80 -1.10 3.69 18.19
CA GLU A 80 -0.65 5.06 18.44
C GLU A 80 0.64 5.41 17.67
N ASP A 81 1.54 4.44 17.53
CA ASP A 81 2.84 4.60 16.88
C ASP A 81 3.25 3.28 16.22
N THR A 82 3.64 3.32 14.94
CA THR A 82 4.21 2.15 14.26
C THR A 82 5.72 2.00 14.43
N PHE A 83 6.37 2.94 15.13
CA PHE A 83 7.83 3.05 15.24
C PHE A 83 8.51 3.13 13.87
N SER A 84 7.98 3.97 12.98
CA SER A 84 8.48 4.11 11.60
C SER A 84 9.94 4.61 11.57
N GLU A 85 10.74 4.04 10.68
CA GLU A 85 12.10 4.49 10.40
C GLU A 85 12.14 5.55 9.29
N GLU A 86 13.27 6.25 9.13
CA GLU A 86 13.42 7.34 8.14
C GLU A 86 13.22 6.88 6.69
N HIS A 87 13.54 5.61 6.42
CA HIS A 87 13.39 5.01 5.10
C HIS A 87 12.00 4.42 4.83
N ASP A 88 11.09 4.44 5.82
CA ASP A 88 9.74 3.92 5.65
C ASP A 88 8.88 4.90 4.86
N VAL A 89 8.22 4.40 3.81
CA VAL A 89 7.31 5.19 3.01
C VAL A 89 5.95 5.28 3.71
N ARG A 90 5.52 6.50 4.03
CA ARG A 90 4.21 6.77 4.63
C ARG A 90 3.07 6.60 3.64
N MET A 91 1.92 6.20 4.16
CA MET A 91 0.66 6.19 3.43
C MET A 91 0.08 7.61 3.41
N ASP A 92 -0.56 7.96 2.30
CA ASP A 92 -1.31 9.21 2.17
C ASP A 92 -2.63 9.15 2.93
N GLU A 93 -3.28 7.98 2.91
CA GLU A 93 -4.55 7.72 3.61
C GLU A 93 -4.57 6.31 4.20
N VAL A 94 -5.31 6.09 5.28
CA VAL A 94 -5.49 4.77 5.90
C VAL A 94 -6.98 4.50 6.13
N PHE A 95 -7.53 3.49 5.45
CA PHE A 95 -8.92 3.08 5.62
C PHE A 95 -9.06 1.86 6.51
N THR A 96 -10.08 1.91 7.37
CA THR A 96 -10.50 0.77 8.17
C THR A 96 -11.81 0.20 7.63
N GLY A 97 -11.99 -1.13 7.70
CA GLY A 97 -13.18 -1.83 7.21
C GLY A 97 -14.53 -1.43 7.84
N THR A 98 -14.55 -0.49 8.79
CA THR A 98 -15.76 0.00 9.46
C THR A 98 -16.02 1.50 9.30
N SER A 99 -15.05 2.29 8.82
CA SER A 99 -15.22 3.74 8.60
C SER A 99 -13.93 4.40 8.04
N ASN A 100 -14.10 5.44 7.22
CA ASN A 100 -13.03 6.34 6.77
C ASN A 100 -12.38 7.00 8.00
N ILE A 101 -11.06 6.90 8.14
CA ILE A 101 -10.29 7.85 8.93
C ILE A 101 -9.69 8.81 7.91
N GLU A 102 -10.27 10.00 7.78
CA GLU A 102 -9.72 11.05 6.94
C GLU A 102 -8.37 11.50 7.52
N HIS A 103 -7.28 11.38 6.76
CA HIS A 103 -6.12 12.21 6.97
C HIS A 103 -5.75 12.96 5.68
N ARG A 104 -6.56 13.98 5.36
CA ARG A 104 -6.11 15.06 4.47
C ARG A 104 -5.03 15.87 5.17
N THR A 105 -3.81 15.84 4.66
CA THR A 105 -2.98 17.05 4.66
C THR A 105 -3.09 17.69 3.28
N PRO A 106 -3.86 18.76 3.08
CA PRO A 106 -3.68 19.59 1.91
C PRO A 106 -2.48 20.48 2.17
N ASN A 107 -1.44 20.38 1.34
CA ASN A 107 -0.51 21.49 1.10
C ASN A 107 -0.10 21.46 -0.36
N ILE A 108 -1.02 21.94 -1.21
CA ILE A 108 -0.61 22.64 -2.42
C ILE A 108 -0.51 24.11 -2.02
N GLU A 109 0.70 24.57 -1.69
CA GLU A 109 1.05 25.98 -1.80
C GLU A 109 2.31 26.06 -2.67
N HIS A 110 2.08 26.55 -3.89
CA HIS A 110 2.98 27.12 -4.91
C HIS A 110 4.32 26.46 -5.24
#